data_AF-A0A6P0MAC8-F1
#
_entry.id   AF-A0A6P0MAC8-F1
#
_cell.length_a   1.000
_cell.length_b   1.000
_cell.length_c   1.000
_cell.angle_alpha   90.00
_cell.angle_beta   90.00
_cell.angle_gamma   90.00
#
_symmetry.space_group_name_H-M   'P 1'
#
loop_
_entity.id
_entity.type
_entity.pdbx_description
1 polymer ?
#
loop_
_entity_poly.entity_id
_entity_poly.type
_entity_poly.pdbx_seq_one_letter_code
_entity_poly.pdbx_strand_id
1 'polypeptide(L)'
;VPYLKWQEILKSNPGKAAELNLPAGQFLTGLTQVPDHEFCFAMASAQQAKFGALSLSMVNHELPSGEEMKTFIHQYLRYLTAHEVGHTLGLRHNFRGSTMLSPEELNNTEITRNKGLVGSVMDYVPVNLAPEGIEQGDYFSTVVGPYDKWVIKYGYTPIDALTPQQELRTLRKIAAQGSEMGLSYATDEDTFDFIDPEAKVWDLSGDPLRYSQWQMENAKAIWKRLNNSYLLPEESAGDLRDRFDTVFSYFFDHAISLTGYIGGQTFNRNYTGGKTGTLPFEPIPVEKQRQALAMLGEYMFAEDTFNFSPQLLNQLAPSRWTHWGAFTTIFPLDYPIHDRVMLVQTIVLGDLFSSERLARLRDAQLKTSSGEALTMAELFDTVQDSIWKLDTKGKIEPISSLRRGLQRQYMSLLVNMALRNSNSLETARTFPEFIIAIQTFNTPEDARVLARYKLRQLRDAIAKTLNKQGKNLDTASLAHLEGARDRITKVLDAPLQAE
;
A
#
# COMPACT_ATOMS: atom_id res chain seq x y z
N VAL A 1 4.60 7.51 3.51
CA VAL A 1 3.62 8.52 4.00
C VAL A 1 2.74 8.06 5.18
N PRO A 2 2.38 6.76 5.38
CA PRO A 2 1.99 6.30 6.74
C PRO A 2 3.05 6.70 7.78
N TYR A 3 4.32 6.63 7.34
CA TYR A 3 5.52 7.06 8.04
C TYR A 3 5.48 8.49 8.62
N LEU A 4 4.78 9.45 8.01
CA LEU A 4 4.73 10.83 8.49
C LEU A 4 3.78 10.99 9.69
N LYS A 5 2.59 10.35 9.66
CA LYS A 5 1.73 10.22 10.85
C LYS A 5 2.45 9.44 11.97
N TRP A 6 3.22 8.40 11.63
CA TRP A 6 4.07 7.68 12.59
C TRP A 6 5.10 8.59 13.27
N GLN A 7 5.78 9.45 12.50
CA GLN A 7 6.77 10.38 13.05
C GLN A 7 6.16 11.42 13.98
N GLU A 8 4.99 11.98 13.68
CA GLU A 8 4.33 12.93 14.58
C GLU A 8 3.87 12.27 15.89
N ILE A 9 3.31 11.06 15.82
CA ILE A 9 2.88 10.31 17.01
C ILE A 9 4.06 9.87 17.88
N LEU A 10 5.21 9.53 17.27
CA LEU A 10 6.45 9.21 17.99
C LEU A 10 7.12 10.48 18.56
N LYS A 11 7.08 11.61 17.85
CA LYS A 11 7.54 12.92 18.33
C LYS A 11 6.73 13.37 19.55
N SER A 12 5.43 13.07 19.63
CA SER A 12 4.59 13.37 20.79
C SER A 12 4.70 12.35 21.94
N ASN A 13 5.37 11.20 21.75
CA ASN A 13 5.54 10.15 22.77
C ASN A 13 6.96 9.53 22.79
N PRO A 14 8.01 10.34 23.06
CA PRO A 14 9.40 9.94 22.88
C PRO A 14 9.85 8.75 23.75
N GLY A 15 9.25 8.55 24.94
CA GLY A 15 9.59 7.43 25.83
C GLY A 15 9.17 6.06 25.29
N LYS A 16 8.09 6.00 24.50
CA LYS A 16 7.50 4.75 24.02
C LYS A 16 8.23 4.16 22.81
N ALA A 17 8.86 5.02 22.01
CA ALA A 17 9.69 4.63 20.88
C ALA A 17 10.93 3.82 21.32
N ALA A 18 11.51 4.21 22.47
CA ALA A 18 12.68 3.55 23.06
C ALA A 18 12.33 2.20 23.71
N GLU A 19 11.14 2.07 24.31
CA GLU A 19 10.68 0.83 24.96
C GLU A 19 10.29 -0.29 23.99
N LEU A 20 9.85 0.06 22.76
CA LEU A 20 9.37 -0.92 21.78
C LEU A 20 10.48 -1.65 20.99
N ASN A 21 11.76 -1.48 21.35
CA ASN A 21 12.93 -2.14 20.73
C ASN A 21 12.84 -2.19 19.18
N LEU A 22 12.46 -1.06 18.59
CA LEU A 22 12.26 -0.97 17.15
C LEU A 22 13.61 -1.17 16.43
N PRO A 23 13.68 -2.00 15.36
CA PRO A 23 14.81 -1.98 14.41
C PRO A 23 15.02 -0.61 13.74
N ALA A 24 14.08 0.32 13.93
CA ALA A 24 14.02 1.65 13.33
C ALA A 24 15.05 2.66 13.87
N GLY A 25 15.89 2.31 14.85
CA GLY A 25 16.86 3.23 15.45
C GLY A 25 17.83 3.89 14.45
N GLN A 26 18.15 3.20 13.34
CA GLN A 26 18.94 3.76 12.24
C GLN A 26 18.10 4.47 11.16
N PHE A 27 16.83 4.08 11.01
CA PHE A 27 15.93 4.71 10.04
C PHE A 27 15.47 6.10 10.51
N LEU A 28 15.38 6.32 11.82
CA LEU A 28 14.89 7.57 12.42
C LEU A 28 15.98 8.65 12.65
N THR A 29 17.25 8.27 12.80
CA THR A 29 18.32 9.21 13.20
C THR A 29 18.93 10.01 12.04
N GLY A 30 18.79 9.54 10.79
CA GLY A 30 19.23 10.27 9.59
C GLY A 30 18.28 11.37 9.09
N LEU A 31 17.11 11.53 9.72
CA LEU A 31 15.97 12.31 9.20
C LEU A 31 15.86 13.74 9.75
N THR A 32 16.89 14.31 10.35
CA THR A 32 16.74 15.58 11.09
C THR A 32 17.20 16.84 10.37
N GLN A 33 17.68 16.81 9.11
CA GLN A 33 18.32 17.99 8.49
C GLN A 33 18.09 18.26 6.97
N VAL A 34 16.96 17.86 6.38
CA VAL A 34 16.48 18.32 5.05
C VAL A 34 14.94 18.34 5.08
N PRO A 35 14.20 19.22 4.37
CA PRO A 35 12.74 19.15 4.36
C PRO A 35 12.24 17.71 4.09
N ASP A 36 11.49 17.16 5.03
CA ASP A 36 11.24 15.71 5.21
C ASP A 36 10.63 14.99 3.97
N HIS A 37 10.06 15.71 3.00
CA HIS A 37 9.35 15.14 1.85
C HIS A 37 10.25 14.71 0.69
N GLU A 38 11.23 15.54 0.29
CA GLU A 38 12.14 15.24 -0.83
C GLU A 38 13.08 14.07 -0.48
N PHE A 39 13.50 13.97 0.78
CA PHE A 39 14.30 12.85 1.25
C PHE A 39 13.50 11.53 1.23
N CYS A 40 12.23 11.56 1.65
CA CYS A 40 11.35 10.39 1.56
C CYS A 40 11.12 9.95 0.10
N PHE A 41 10.98 10.91 -0.82
CA PHE A 41 10.92 10.61 -2.25
C PHE A 41 12.21 9.96 -2.75
N ALA A 42 13.37 10.57 -2.50
CA ALA A 42 14.64 10.05 -2.97
C ALA A 42 14.89 8.60 -2.51
N MET A 43 14.57 8.29 -1.25
CA MET A 43 14.69 6.92 -0.73
C MET A 43 13.75 5.94 -1.42
N ALA A 44 12.46 6.28 -1.54
CA ALA A 44 11.48 5.39 -2.14
C ALA A 44 11.67 5.27 -3.66
N SER A 45 12.11 6.33 -4.33
CA SER A 45 12.51 6.32 -5.75
C SER A 45 13.71 5.40 -5.97
N ALA A 46 14.71 5.45 -5.09
CA ALA A 46 15.84 4.53 -5.14
C ALA A 46 15.41 3.07 -4.92
N GLN A 47 14.41 2.81 -4.07
CA GLN A 47 13.84 1.46 -3.90
C GLN A 47 13.13 0.98 -5.16
N GLN A 48 12.34 1.83 -5.82
CA GLN A 48 11.71 1.51 -7.11
C GLN A 48 12.75 1.24 -8.18
N ALA A 49 13.80 2.06 -8.27
CA ALA A 49 14.89 1.84 -9.20
C ALA A 49 15.66 0.53 -8.91
N LYS A 50 15.89 0.22 -7.63
CA LYS A 50 16.50 -1.05 -7.18
C LYS A 50 15.65 -2.25 -7.62
N PHE A 51 14.34 -2.19 -7.45
CA PHE A 51 13.44 -3.25 -7.91
C PHE A 51 13.45 -3.38 -9.43
N GLY A 52 13.43 -2.27 -10.18
CA GLY A 52 13.53 -2.27 -11.64
C GLY A 52 14.80 -2.94 -12.15
N ALA A 53 15.96 -2.55 -11.61
CA ALA A 53 17.24 -3.18 -11.96
C ALA A 53 17.30 -4.67 -11.57
N LEU A 54 16.72 -5.03 -10.41
CA LEU A 54 16.58 -6.41 -9.99
C LEU A 54 15.71 -7.22 -10.95
N SER A 55 14.58 -6.66 -11.38
CA SER A 55 13.71 -7.28 -12.37
C SER A 55 14.43 -7.51 -13.69
N LEU A 56 15.13 -6.50 -14.23
CA LEU A 56 15.90 -6.65 -15.47
C LEU A 56 16.95 -7.77 -15.39
N SER A 57 17.72 -7.80 -14.30
CA SER A 57 18.76 -8.81 -14.13
C SER A 57 18.21 -10.23 -13.92
N MET A 58 17.12 -10.38 -13.15
CA MET A 58 16.57 -11.69 -12.81
C MET A 58 15.55 -12.22 -13.81
N VAL A 59 14.76 -11.33 -14.42
CA VAL A 59 13.67 -11.65 -15.35
C VAL A 59 14.20 -11.74 -16.79
N ASN A 60 14.92 -10.71 -17.22
CA ASN A 60 15.40 -10.56 -18.60
C ASN A 60 16.85 -11.03 -18.79
N HIS A 61 17.51 -11.49 -17.72
CA HIS A 61 18.93 -11.90 -17.72
C HIS A 61 19.88 -10.77 -18.17
N GLU A 62 19.47 -9.53 -17.98
CA GLU A 62 20.23 -8.37 -18.44
C GLU A 62 21.45 -8.12 -17.54
N LEU A 63 22.60 -7.90 -18.17
CA LEU A 63 23.83 -7.56 -17.45
C LEU A 63 23.78 -6.11 -16.95
N PRO A 64 24.45 -5.78 -15.82
CA PRO A 64 24.54 -4.39 -15.35
C PRO A 64 25.10 -3.41 -16.40
N SER A 65 25.95 -3.90 -17.30
CA SER A 65 26.54 -3.13 -18.41
C SER A 65 25.77 -3.26 -19.73
N GLY A 66 24.65 -3.98 -19.75
CA GLY A 66 23.84 -4.22 -20.94
C GLY A 66 23.08 -2.97 -21.41
N GLU A 67 22.61 -3.00 -22.66
CA GLU A 67 21.97 -1.85 -23.30
C GLU A 67 20.57 -1.56 -22.73
N GLU A 68 19.83 -2.57 -22.29
CA GLU A 68 18.52 -2.41 -21.66
C GLU A 68 18.69 -1.76 -20.27
N MET A 69 19.69 -2.18 -19.49
CA MET A 69 20.03 -1.54 -18.21
C MET A 69 20.45 -0.08 -18.39
N LYS A 70 21.27 0.23 -19.41
CA LYS A 70 21.63 1.62 -19.75
C LYS A 70 20.40 2.44 -20.14
N THR A 71 19.49 1.85 -20.91
CA THR A 71 18.23 2.49 -21.30
C THR A 71 17.39 2.81 -20.06
N PHE A 72 17.19 1.84 -19.18
CA PHE A 72 16.51 2.02 -17.89
C PHE A 72 17.10 3.17 -17.07
N ILE A 73 18.42 3.19 -16.87
CA ILE A 73 19.11 4.24 -16.10
C ILE A 73 18.93 5.61 -16.78
N HIS A 74 19.08 5.69 -18.10
CA HIS A 74 18.92 6.94 -18.84
C HIS A 74 17.50 7.48 -18.73
N GLN A 75 16.48 6.62 -18.88
CA GLN A 75 15.08 7.03 -18.72
C GLN A 75 14.80 7.53 -17.30
N TYR A 76 15.30 6.83 -16.28
CA TYR A 76 15.18 7.26 -14.88
C TYR A 76 15.81 8.64 -14.63
N LEU A 77 17.07 8.83 -15.05
CA LEU A 77 17.76 10.12 -14.87
C LEU A 77 17.09 11.25 -15.63
N ARG A 78 16.58 10.98 -16.84
CA ARG A 78 15.85 11.96 -17.64
C ARG A 78 14.54 12.37 -16.98
N TYR A 79 13.77 11.41 -16.48
CA TYR A 79 12.55 11.65 -15.70
C TYR A 79 12.83 12.49 -14.46
N LEU A 80 13.80 12.07 -13.64
CA LEU A 80 14.19 12.77 -12.42
C LEU A 80 14.67 14.19 -12.70
N THR A 81 15.52 14.37 -13.71
CA THR A 81 15.98 15.72 -14.11
C THR A 81 14.81 16.61 -14.52
N ALA A 82 13.84 16.09 -15.27
CA ALA A 82 12.66 16.84 -15.66
C ALA A 82 11.78 17.23 -14.45
N HIS A 83 11.63 16.32 -13.49
CA HIS A 83 10.93 16.56 -12.22
C HIS A 83 11.56 17.73 -11.44
N GLU A 84 12.87 17.66 -11.18
CA GLU A 84 13.57 18.69 -10.41
C GLU A 84 13.58 20.04 -11.13
N VAL A 85 13.76 20.04 -12.46
CA VAL A 85 13.64 21.28 -13.26
C VAL A 85 12.21 21.85 -13.17
N GLY A 86 11.18 21.00 -13.13
CA GLY A 86 9.80 21.42 -12.89
C GLY A 86 9.65 22.23 -11.60
N HIS A 87 10.27 21.80 -10.50
CA HIS A 87 10.29 22.59 -9.25
C HIS A 87 10.99 23.94 -9.42
N THR A 88 12.11 24.00 -10.16
CA THR A 88 12.76 25.29 -10.44
C THR A 88 11.88 26.25 -11.26
N LEU A 89 10.93 25.70 -12.02
CA LEU A 89 9.90 26.44 -12.77
C LEU A 89 8.61 26.65 -11.95
N GLY A 90 8.63 26.38 -10.64
CA GLY A 90 7.51 26.63 -9.73
C GLY A 90 6.38 25.60 -9.79
N LEU A 91 6.59 24.44 -10.42
CA LEU A 91 5.59 23.37 -10.43
C LEU A 91 5.58 22.64 -9.08
N ARG A 92 4.38 22.37 -8.57
CA ARG A 92 4.14 21.47 -7.44
C ARG A 92 4.04 20.02 -7.92
N HIS A 93 4.12 19.08 -6.99
CA HIS A 93 3.80 17.68 -7.28
C HIS A 93 2.39 17.53 -7.87
N ASN A 94 2.24 16.53 -8.74
CA ASN A 94 0.96 16.13 -9.31
C ASN A 94 0.79 14.61 -9.25
N PHE A 95 0.13 14.10 -8.22
CA PHE A 95 -0.10 12.67 -7.95
C PHE A 95 -1.28 12.05 -8.72
N ARG A 96 -1.81 12.78 -9.70
CA ARG A 96 -2.74 12.26 -10.71
C ARG A 96 -2.08 12.20 -12.09
N GLY A 97 -0.78 12.49 -12.18
CA GLY A 97 -0.03 12.40 -13.44
C GLY A 97 0.06 10.95 -13.92
N SER A 98 0.14 10.00 -13.00
CA SER A 98 0.28 8.57 -13.22
C SER A 98 -0.95 7.93 -13.88
N THR A 99 -2.12 8.57 -13.82
CA THR A 99 -3.41 7.99 -14.23
C THR A 99 -3.80 8.23 -15.70
N MET A 100 -2.90 8.83 -16.49
CA MET A 100 -3.19 9.22 -17.87
C MET A 100 -3.40 8.04 -18.83
N LEU A 101 -2.60 6.98 -18.73
CA LEU A 101 -2.55 5.88 -19.71
C LEU A 101 -3.24 4.63 -19.18
N SER A 102 -3.99 3.91 -20.01
CA SER A 102 -4.51 2.59 -19.63
C SER A 102 -3.37 1.58 -19.40
N PRO A 103 -3.61 0.46 -18.68
CA PRO A 103 -2.56 -0.52 -18.44
C PRO A 103 -1.94 -1.07 -19.73
N GLU A 104 -2.74 -1.23 -20.79
CA GLU A 104 -2.31 -1.69 -22.10
C GLU A 104 -1.46 -0.66 -22.86
N GLU A 105 -1.69 0.63 -22.62
CA GLU A 105 -0.95 1.72 -23.27
C GLU A 105 0.44 1.94 -22.65
N LEU A 106 0.64 1.55 -21.38
CA LEU A 106 1.92 1.75 -20.66
C LEU A 106 3.13 1.14 -21.37
N ASN A 107 2.93 0.03 -22.09
CA ASN A 107 4.01 -0.67 -22.78
C ASN A 107 4.07 -0.36 -24.29
N ASN A 108 3.19 0.52 -24.78
CA ASN A 108 3.22 0.95 -26.18
C ASN A 108 4.14 2.16 -26.36
N THR A 109 5.35 1.91 -26.89
CA THR A 109 6.37 2.96 -27.07
C THR A 109 5.97 4.07 -28.06
N GLU A 110 5.05 3.82 -28.99
CA GLU A 110 4.53 4.88 -29.88
C GLU A 110 3.71 5.89 -29.07
N ILE A 111 2.92 5.40 -28.11
CA ILE A 111 2.10 6.23 -27.21
C ILE A 111 2.99 6.95 -26.20
N THR A 112 3.83 6.21 -25.46
CA THR A 112 4.62 6.77 -24.35
C THR A 112 5.65 7.79 -24.83
N ARG A 113 6.23 7.63 -26.02
CA ARG A 113 7.21 8.58 -26.58
C ARG A 113 6.57 9.84 -27.16
N ASN A 114 5.28 9.79 -27.50
CA ASN A 114 4.55 10.95 -28.02
C ASN A 114 3.86 11.73 -26.89
N LYS A 115 3.04 11.05 -26.09
CA LYS A 115 2.25 11.67 -25.01
C LYS A 115 3.02 11.80 -23.69
N GLY A 116 4.00 10.94 -23.45
CA GLY A 116 4.59 10.69 -22.14
C GLY A 116 4.00 9.43 -21.51
N LEU A 117 4.77 8.79 -20.63
CA LEU A 117 4.28 7.68 -19.79
C LEU A 117 3.27 8.20 -18.75
N VAL A 118 3.41 9.47 -18.36
CA VAL A 118 2.62 10.17 -17.34
C VAL A 118 2.10 11.49 -17.90
N GLY A 119 0.97 11.94 -17.38
CA GLY A 119 0.41 13.27 -17.63
C GLY A 119 1.32 14.39 -17.13
N SER A 120 2.05 14.14 -16.04
CA SER A 120 2.92 15.09 -15.35
C SER A 120 4.18 14.39 -14.84
N VAL A 121 5.36 14.89 -15.17
CA VAL A 121 6.63 14.39 -14.58
C VAL A 121 6.76 14.75 -13.10
N MET A 122 5.90 15.65 -12.60
CA MET A 122 5.81 16.03 -11.19
C MET A 122 5.13 14.98 -10.29
N ASP A 123 4.79 13.80 -10.80
CA ASP A 123 4.30 12.68 -10.01
C ASP A 123 5.46 11.90 -9.36
N TYR A 124 5.18 10.99 -8.44
CA TYR A 124 6.10 9.98 -7.93
C TYR A 124 5.67 8.60 -8.44
N VAL A 125 6.17 8.20 -9.61
CA VAL A 125 5.77 6.94 -10.24
C VAL A 125 6.74 5.79 -9.94
N PRO A 126 6.24 4.55 -9.86
CA PRO A 126 7.08 3.36 -9.81
C PRO A 126 7.73 3.11 -11.18
N VAL A 127 8.69 2.19 -11.23
CA VAL A 127 9.20 1.68 -12.51
C VAL A 127 8.07 0.99 -13.28
N ASN A 128 7.89 1.32 -14.56
CA ASN A 128 6.97 0.59 -15.43
C ASN A 128 7.58 -0.75 -15.86
N LEU A 129 7.05 -1.84 -15.31
CA LEU A 129 7.43 -3.20 -15.68
C LEU A 129 6.24 -3.89 -16.34
N ALA A 130 6.45 -4.39 -17.55
CA ALA A 130 5.46 -5.17 -18.25
C ALA A 130 5.13 -6.46 -17.47
N PRO A 131 3.88 -6.91 -17.48
CA PRO A 131 3.55 -8.24 -16.97
C PRO A 131 4.18 -9.33 -17.83
N GLU A 132 4.38 -10.52 -17.27
CA GLU A 132 4.95 -11.66 -17.99
C GLU A 132 4.18 -11.95 -19.29
N GLY A 133 4.91 -12.10 -20.40
CA GLY A 133 4.33 -12.34 -21.73
C GLY A 133 3.94 -11.09 -22.51
N ILE A 134 4.08 -9.89 -21.92
CA ILE A 134 3.93 -8.61 -22.62
C ILE A 134 5.31 -8.03 -22.92
N GLU A 135 5.48 -7.48 -24.12
CA GLU A 135 6.72 -6.79 -24.50
C GLU A 135 6.94 -5.56 -23.64
N GLN A 136 8.17 -5.38 -23.14
CA GLN A 136 8.53 -4.28 -22.26
C GLN A 136 8.56 -2.95 -23.03
N GLY A 137 7.81 -1.96 -22.54
CA GLY A 137 7.86 -0.58 -23.03
C GLY A 137 8.90 0.28 -22.30
N ASP A 138 8.69 1.61 -22.32
CA ASP A 138 9.53 2.52 -21.57
C ASP A 138 9.33 2.33 -20.04
N TYR A 139 10.42 2.32 -19.27
CA TYR A 139 10.42 2.17 -17.81
C TYR A 139 10.02 3.45 -17.07
N PHE A 140 10.40 4.60 -17.62
CA PHE A 140 10.08 5.93 -17.11
C PHE A 140 9.76 6.88 -18.27
N SER A 141 9.04 7.97 -17.98
CA SER A 141 8.67 8.93 -19.03
C SER A 141 9.91 9.55 -19.68
N THR A 142 9.97 9.48 -21.01
CA THR A 142 11.05 10.10 -21.80
C THR A 142 10.68 11.51 -22.28
N VAL A 143 9.44 11.95 -22.10
CA VAL A 143 9.00 13.29 -22.47
C VAL A 143 8.17 13.89 -21.34
N VAL A 144 8.10 15.22 -21.29
CA VAL A 144 7.18 15.92 -20.38
C VAL A 144 5.73 15.74 -20.86
N GLY A 145 4.83 15.54 -19.91
CA GLY A 145 3.45 15.16 -20.19
C GLY A 145 2.57 16.35 -20.59
N PRO A 146 1.32 16.09 -21.00
CA PRO A 146 0.35 17.13 -21.34
C PRO A 146 0.06 18.11 -20.21
N TYR A 147 -0.02 17.66 -18.95
CA TYR A 147 -0.21 18.54 -17.80
C TYR A 147 0.95 19.52 -17.64
N ASP A 148 2.18 19.03 -17.69
CA ASP A 148 3.39 19.86 -17.57
C ASP A 148 3.39 20.97 -18.63
N LYS A 149 3.12 20.60 -19.89
CA LYS A 149 3.03 21.55 -21.02
C LYS A 149 1.92 22.58 -20.80
N TRP A 150 0.78 22.15 -20.26
CA TRP A 150 -0.37 23.01 -20.00
C TRP A 150 -0.10 24.02 -18.88
N VAL A 151 0.47 23.59 -17.75
CA VAL A 151 0.78 24.51 -16.64
C VAL A 151 1.91 25.47 -16.98
N ILE A 152 2.92 25.03 -17.74
CA ILE A 152 3.97 25.93 -18.26
C ILE A 152 3.35 26.95 -19.22
N LYS A 153 2.45 26.53 -20.11
CA LYS A 153 1.72 27.45 -20.99
C LYS A 153 0.93 28.47 -20.16
N TYR A 154 0.27 28.06 -19.08
CA TYR A 154 -0.46 28.97 -18.20
C TYR A 154 0.48 29.98 -17.51
N GLY A 155 1.60 29.52 -16.95
CA GLY A 155 2.50 30.36 -16.15
C GLY A 155 3.48 31.22 -16.94
N TYR A 156 3.83 30.83 -18.17
CA TYR A 156 4.98 31.40 -18.89
C TYR A 156 4.68 31.89 -20.31
N THR A 157 3.46 31.72 -20.86
CA THR A 157 3.13 32.26 -22.17
C THR A 157 3.10 33.79 -22.11
N PRO A 158 3.86 34.52 -22.94
CA PRO A 158 3.71 35.97 -23.04
C PRO A 158 2.30 36.34 -23.49
N ILE A 159 1.60 37.17 -22.71
CA ILE A 159 0.27 37.67 -23.03
C ILE A 159 0.37 39.17 -23.29
N ASP A 160 0.09 39.59 -24.52
CA ASP A 160 -0.01 41.00 -24.89
C ASP A 160 -1.34 41.57 -24.38
N ALA A 161 -1.34 42.04 -23.14
CA ALA A 161 -2.48 42.64 -22.46
C ALA A 161 -2.08 43.99 -21.85
N LEU A 162 -2.91 45.01 -22.08
CA LEU A 162 -2.68 46.36 -21.56
C LEU A 162 -3.07 46.51 -20.08
N THR A 163 -3.79 45.52 -19.53
CA THR A 163 -4.28 45.53 -18.14
C THR A 163 -4.34 44.11 -17.56
N PRO A 164 -4.20 43.93 -16.23
CA PRO A 164 -4.35 42.63 -15.58
C PRO A 164 -5.71 41.95 -15.86
N GLN A 165 -6.79 42.72 -16.06
CA GLN A 165 -8.11 42.17 -16.38
C GLN A 165 -8.19 41.58 -17.79
N GLN A 166 -7.43 42.12 -18.74
CA GLN A 166 -7.31 41.55 -20.09
C GLN A 166 -6.51 40.25 -20.05
N GLU A 167 -5.41 40.22 -19.31
CA GLU A 167 -4.58 39.03 -19.09
C GLU A 167 -5.39 37.90 -18.44
N LEU A 168 -6.15 38.21 -17.37
CA LEU A 168 -6.99 37.25 -16.65
C LEU A 168 -7.99 36.53 -17.57
N ARG A 169 -8.51 37.19 -18.61
CA ARG A 169 -9.42 36.55 -19.57
C ARG A 169 -8.71 35.48 -20.41
N THR A 170 -7.46 35.72 -20.79
CA THR A 170 -6.65 34.74 -21.52
C THR A 170 -6.24 33.59 -20.60
N LEU A 171 -5.78 33.89 -19.38
CA LEU A 171 -5.45 32.88 -18.37
C LEU A 171 -6.64 31.97 -18.06
N ARG A 172 -7.84 32.54 -17.88
CA ARG A 172 -9.07 31.75 -17.66
C ARG A 172 -9.40 30.80 -18.81
N LYS A 173 -9.08 31.17 -20.07
CA LYS A 173 -9.28 30.28 -21.23
C LYS A 173 -8.30 29.09 -21.19
N ILE A 174 -7.06 29.32 -20.78
CA ILE A 174 -6.08 28.25 -20.61
C ILE A 174 -6.50 27.35 -19.43
N ALA A 175 -6.83 27.94 -18.27
CA ALA A 175 -7.27 27.21 -17.08
C ALA A 175 -8.53 26.37 -17.31
N ALA A 176 -9.44 26.81 -18.18
CA ALA A 176 -10.66 26.06 -18.50
C ALA A 176 -10.41 24.70 -19.17
N GLN A 177 -9.20 24.43 -19.64
CA GLN A 177 -8.81 23.14 -20.20
C GLN A 177 -8.58 22.07 -19.12
N GLY A 178 -8.48 22.42 -17.84
CA GLY A 178 -8.08 21.48 -16.77
C GLY A 178 -8.95 20.23 -16.58
N SER A 179 -10.11 20.15 -17.24
CA SER A 179 -10.95 18.94 -17.29
C SER A 179 -10.66 18.03 -18.50
N GLU A 180 -9.72 18.39 -19.37
CA GLU A 180 -9.28 17.57 -20.51
C GLU A 180 -8.45 16.37 -20.02
N MET A 181 -8.51 15.28 -20.79
CA MET A 181 -7.77 14.05 -20.48
C MET A 181 -6.26 14.31 -20.37
N GLY A 182 -5.64 13.76 -19.32
CA GLY A 182 -4.20 13.93 -19.05
C GLY A 182 -3.83 15.22 -18.32
N LEU A 183 -4.81 16.08 -17.98
CA LEU A 183 -4.59 17.32 -17.22
C LEU A 183 -5.08 17.24 -15.76
N SER A 184 -5.39 16.03 -15.28
CA SER A 184 -5.79 15.76 -13.90
C SER A 184 -4.73 16.24 -12.90
N TYR A 185 -5.16 16.76 -11.75
CA TYR A 185 -4.28 17.33 -10.74
C TYR A 185 -4.63 16.89 -9.31
N ALA A 186 -3.63 16.38 -8.59
CA ALA A 186 -3.68 16.16 -7.14
C ALA A 186 -2.33 16.55 -6.52
N THR A 187 -2.35 17.27 -5.41
CA THR A 187 -1.13 17.79 -4.76
C THR A 187 -0.80 17.02 -3.50
N ASP A 188 0.29 17.36 -2.81
CA ASP A 188 0.79 16.71 -1.60
C ASP A 188 -0.30 16.48 -0.56
N GLU A 189 -1.11 17.50 -0.30
CA GLU A 189 -2.18 17.47 0.69
C GLU A 189 -3.23 16.40 0.38
N ASP A 190 -3.48 16.11 -0.89
CA ASP A 190 -4.50 15.14 -1.32
C ASP A 190 -4.07 13.68 -1.04
N THR A 191 -2.76 13.45 -0.83
CA THR A 191 -2.22 12.09 -0.61
C THR A 191 -2.32 11.62 0.85
N PHE A 192 -2.56 12.53 1.81
CA PHE A 192 -2.49 12.20 3.24
C PHE A 192 -3.73 11.51 3.81
N ASP A 193 -4.91 11.83 3.26
CA ASP A 193 -6.18 11.29 3.77
C ASP A 193 -6.54 9.93 3.16
N PHE A 194 -5.74 9.48 2.18
CA PHE A 194 -5.86 8.19 1.47
C PHE A 194 -7.31 7.91 1.03
N ILE A 195 -8.04 8.97 0.67
CA ILE A 195 -9.43 8.89 0.24
C ILE A 195 -9.52 8.49 -1.23
N ASP A 196 -8.61 9.02 -2.04
CA ASP A 196 -8.63 8.87 -3.49
C ASP A 196 -7.55 7.89 -3.94
N PRO A 197 -7.91 6.70 -4.45
CA PRO A 197 -6.95 5.72 -4.92
C PRO A 197 -6.20 6.16 -6.19
N GLU A 198 -6.62 7.23 -6.85
CA GLU A 198 -5.99 7.81 -8.05
C GLU A 198 -5.12 9.04 -7.73
N ALA A 199 -5.01 9.45 -6.46
CA ALA A 199 -4.15 10.55 -6.01
C ALA A 199 -3.10 10.01 -5.03
N LYS A 200 -2.20 9.15 -5.52
CA LYS A 200 -1.29 8.38 -4.68
C LYS A 200 0.14 8.41 -5.20
N VAL A 201 1.09 8.25 -4.29
CA VAL A 201 2.49 8.02 -4.65
C VAL A 201 2.73 6.55 -4.96
N TRP A 202 3.61 6.29 -5.93
CA TRP A 202 4.01 4.95 -6.36
C TRP A 202 2.89 4.15 -7.04
N ASP A 203 1.96 4.83 -7.69
CA ASP A 203 0.99 4.24 -8.61
C ASP A 203 1.30 4.57 -10.07
N LEU A 204 0.70 3.81 -10.98
CA LEU A 204 0.80 4.02 -12.43
C LEU A 204 -0.44 3.44 -13.10
N SER A 205 -0.84 4.06 -14.21
CA SER A 205 -2.02 3.76 -15.02
C SER A 205 -3.32 4.41 -14.58
N GLY A 206 -4.22 4.65 -15.55
CA GLY A 206 -5.64 4.98 -15.34
C GLY A 206 -6.48 3.83 -14.80
N ASP A 207 -5.89 2.64 -14.59
CA ASP A 207 -6.45 1.60 -13.74
C ASP A 207 -5.39 1.11 -12.73
N PRO A 208 -5.13 1.88 -11.65
CA PRO A 208 -4.11 1.52 -10.66
C PRO A 208 -4.38 0.17 -9.99
N LEU A 209 -5.65 -0.23 -9.87
CA LEU A 209 -6.03 -1.52 -9.28
C LEU A 209 -5.46 -2.68 -10.10
N ARG A 210 -5.69 -2.65 -11.42
CA ARG A 210 -5.16 -3.65 -12.35
C ARG A 210 -3.64 -3.58 -12.45
N TYR A 211 -3.07 -2.37 -12.48
CA TYR A 211 -1.62 -2.22 -12.50
C TYR A 211 -0.96 -2.81 -11.25
N SER A 212 -1.46 -2.51 -10.04
CA SER A 212 -0.93 -3.11 -8.80
C SER A 212 -1.06 -4.63 -8.78
N GLN A 213 -2.14 -5.20 -9.35
CA GLN A 213 -2.23 -6.65 -9.53
C GLN A 213 -1.07 -7.20 -10.39
N TRP A 214 -0.81 -6.59 -11.55
CA TRP A 214 0.30 -7.01 -12.41
C TRP A 214 1.66 -6.91 -11.71
N GLN A 215 1.89 -5.84 -10.96
CA GLN A 215 3.15 -5.66 -10.24
C GLN A 215 3.32 -6.66 -9.08
N MET A 216 2.25 -7.01 -8.37
CA MET A 216 2.28 -8.11 -7.39
C MET A 216 2.60 -9.46 -8.05
N GLU A 217 2.07 -9.75 -9.23
CA GLU A 217 2.42 -10.97 -9.97
C GLU A 217 3.87 -10.97 -10.47
N ASN A 218 4.39 -9.83 -10.93
CA ASN A 218 5.81 -9.68 -11.26
C ASN A 218 6.70 -9.98 -10.03
N ALA A 219 6.35 -9.47 -8.85
CA ALA A 219 7.07 -9.77 -7.62
C ALA A 219 7.00 -11.26 -7.24
N LYS A 220 5.82 -11.91 -7.38
CA LYS A 220 5.66 -13.36 -7.17
C LYS A 220 6.50 -14.19 -8.15
N ALA A 221 6.61 -13.77 -9.41
CA ALA A 221 7.46 -14.42 -10.40
C ALA A 221 8.94 -14.35 -9.99
N ILE A 222 9.40 -13.21 -9.48
CA ILE A 222 10.77 -13.06 -8.95
C ILE A 222 10.98 -13.93 -7.71
N TRP A 223 10.03 -13.98 -6.76
CA TRP A 223 10.11 -14.89 -5.62
C TRP A 223 10.22 -16.36 -6.03
N LYS A 224 9.47 -16.79 -7.06
CA LYS A 224 9.57 -18.15 -7.60
C LYS A 224 10.97 -18.42 -8.14
N ARG A 225 11.63 -17.45 -8.76
CA ARG A 225 13.03 -17.56 -9.20
C ARG A 225 13.97 -17.64 -7.99
N LEU A 226 13.84 -16.74 -7.01
CA LEU A 226 14.64 -16.76 -5.77
C LEU A 226 14.53 -18.09 -5.01
N ASN A 227 13.34 -18.71 -4.97
CA ASN A 227 13.13 -20.02 -4.34
C ASN A 227 13.89 -21.17 -5.04
N ASN A 228 14.17 -21.03 -6.33
CA ASN A 228 14.81 -22.06 -7.16
C ASN A 228 16.29 -21.75 -7.45
N SER A 229 16.72 -20.51 -7.28
CA SER A 229 18.09 -20.06 -7.53
C SER A 229 18.97 -20.29 -6.30
N TYR A 230 20.20 -20.74 -6.54
CA TYR A 230 21.28 -20.65 -5.56
C TYR A 230 21.96 -19.28 -5.69
N LEU A 231 22.74 -18.90 -4.69
CA LEU A 231 23.64 -17.74 -4.76
C LEU A 231 24.38 -17.77 -6.09
N LEU A 232 24.37 -16.64 -6.82
CA LEU A 232 25.18 -16.51 -8.02
C LEU A 232 26.67 -16.58 -7.65
N PRO A 233 27.58 -16.96 -8.58
CA PRO A 233 29.01 -16.86 -8.32
C PRO A 233 29.39 -15.46 -7.84
N GLU A 234 30.20 -15.38 -6.78
CA GLU A 234 30.59 -14.12 -6.10
C GLU A 234 29.46 -13.40 -5.33
N GLU A 235 28.26 -13.97 -5.22
CA GLU A 235 27.18 -13.39 -4.44
C GLU A 235 27.24 -13.81 -2.96
N SER A 236 27.11 -12.83 -2.05
CA SER A 236 27.02 -13.10 -0.62
C SER A 236 25.58 -13.42 -0.18
N ALA A 237 25.44 -14.11 0.94
CA ALA A 237 24.13 -14.31 1.59
C ALA A 237 23.39 -12.99 1.89
N GLY A 238 24.15 -11.93 2.16
CA GLY A 238 23.62 -10.59 2.38
C GLY A 238 22.97 -10.00 1.12
N ASP A 239 23.57 -10.21 -0.06
CA ASP A 239 23.01 -9.75 -1.32
C ASP A 239 21.69 -10.47 -1.64
N LEU A 240 21.62 -11.78 -1.37
CA LEU A 240 20.38 -12.54 -1.51
C LEU A 240 19.28 -12.04 -0.57
N ARG A 241 19.63 -11.77 0.69
CA ARG A 241 18.70 -11.15 1.66
C ARG A 241 18.19 -9.80 1.16
N ASP A 242 19.07 -8.97 0.64
CA ASP A 242 18.70 -7.65 0.11
C ASP A 242 17.77 -7.75 -1.10
N ARG A 243 17.99 -8.71 -1.99
CA ARG A 243 17.07 -8.97 -3.12
C ARG A 243 15.72 -9.45 -2.63
N PHE A 244 15.69 -10.41 -1.72
CA PHE A 244 14.45 -10.91 -1.10
C PHE A 244 13.65 -9.76 -0.46
N ASP A 245 14.32 -8.93 0.34
CA ASP A 245 13.71 -7.81 1.05
C ASP A 245 13.18 -6.73 0.10
N THR A 246 13.89 -6.50 -1.01
CA THR A 246 13.45 -5.57 -2.07
C THR A 246 12.16 -6.06 -2.72
N VAL A 247 12.09 -7.34 -3.10
CA VAL A 247 10.87 -7.93 -3.71
C VAL A 247 9.74 -7.96 -2.69
N PHE A 248 10.03 -8.29 -1.43
CA PHE A 248 9.02 -8.35 -0.37
C PHE A 248 8.40 -6.99 -0.09
N SER A 249 9.22 -5.93 -0.03
CA SER A 249 8.72 -4.57 0.18
C SER A 249 7.92 -4.08 -1.03
N TYR A 250 8.41 -4.34 -2.25
CA TYR A 250 7.70 -3.98 -3.48
C TYR A 250 6.33 -4.65 -3.60
N PHE A 251 6.23 -5.95 -3.30
CA PHE A 251 4.95 -6.65 -3.25
C PHE A 251 3.99 -5.99 -2.26
N PHE A 252 4.50 -5.66 -1.07
CA PHE A 252 3.70 -5.04 -0.02
C PHE A 252 3.20 -3.63 -0.41
N ASP A 253 4.04 -2.81 -1.06
CA ASP A 253 3.66 -1.46 -1.49
C ASP A 253 2.46 -1.47 -2.45
N HIS A 254 2.41 -2.45 -3.36
CA HIS A 254 1.26 -2.66 -4.26
C HIS A 254 0.07 -3.30 -3.55
N ALA A 255 0.29 -4.20 -2.58
CA ALA A 255 -0.81 -4.81 -1.84
C ALA A 255 -1.53 -3.80 -0.92
N ILE A 256 -0.79 -2.94 -0.22
CA ILE A 256 -1.36 -1.89 0.62
C ILE A 256 -2.02 -0.78 -0.22
N SER A 257 -1.76 -0.71 -1.53
CA SER A 257 -2.45 0.25 -2.40
C SER A 257 -3.93 -0.06 -2.56
N LEU A 258 -4.28 -1.35 -2.60
CA LEU A 258 -5.64 -1.85 -2.80
C LEU A 258 -6.61 -1.39 -1.71
N THR A 259 -6.10 -1.16 -0.50
CA THR A 259 -6.95 -0.76 0.63
C THR A 259 -7.59 0.61 0.41
N GLY A 260 -6.96 1.51 -0.35
CA GLY A 260 -7.48 2.84 -0.68
C GLY A 260 -8.80 2.83 -1.46
N TYR A 261 -9.12 1.73 -2.14
CA TYR A 261 -10.40 1.56 -2.83
C TYR A 261 -11.56 1.37 -1.85
N ILE A 262 -11.31 0.86 -0.65
CA ILE A 262 -12.35 0.49 0.31
C ILE A 262 -12.83 1.72 1.07
N GLY A 263 -14.08 2.12 0.84
CA GLY A 263 -14.62 3.39 1.35
C GLY A 263 -13.88 4.62 0.80
N GLY A 264 -13.23 4.47 -0.36
CA GLY A 264 -12.55 5.55 -1.08
C GLY A 264 -13.50 6.38 -1.93
N GLN A 265 -13.05 7.57 -2.31
CA GLN A 265 -13.75 8.53 -3.17
C GLN A 265 -12.76 9.28 -4.05
N THR A 266 -13.11 9.48 -5.31
CA THR A 266 -12.39 10.37 -6.24
C THR A 266 -12.64 11.83 -5.82
N PHE A 267 -11.58 12.64 -5.73
CA PHE A 267 -11.67 14.08 -5.45
C PHE A 267 -11.46 14.93 -6.71
N ASN A 268 -12.51 15.60 -7.18
CA ASN A 268 -12.49 16.42 -8.38
C ASN A 268 -12.41 17.92 -8.05
N ARG A 269 -11.47 18.62 -8.68
CA ARG A 269 -11.21 20.07 -8.51
C ARG A 269 -11.86 20.94 -9.60
N ASN A 270 -12.67 20.36 -10.46
CA ASN A 270 -13.36 21.08 -11.54
C ASN A 270 -14.30 22.14 -10.97
N TYR A 271 -14.31 23.34 -11.56
CA TYR A 271 -15.22 24.41 -11.15
C TYR A 271 -16.69 23.96 -11.32
N THR A 272 -17.50 24.24 -10.30
CA THR A 272 -18.95 24.02 -10.34
C THR A 272 -19.59 24.83 -11.47
N GLY A 273 -20.34 24.17 -12.36
CA GLY A 273 -20.92 24.78 -13.57
C GLY A 273 -20.14 24.54 -14.87
N GLY A 274 -19.04 23.77 -14.84
CA GLY A 274 -18.38 23.24 -16.03
C GLY A 274 -19.25 22.25 -16.82
N LYS A 275 -18.89 21.98 -18.09
CA LYS A 275 -19.68 21.16 -19.04
C LYS A 275 -19.97 19.72 -18.59
N THR A 276 -19.22 19.19 -17.61
CA THR A 276 -19.23 17.76 -17.27
C THR A 276 -20.12 17.41 -16.08
N GLY A 277 -20.54 18.37 -15.24
CA GLY A 277 -21.41 18.11 -14.08
C GLY A 277 -20.80 17.19 -13.00
N THR A 278 -19.48 16.97 -13.01
CA THR A 278 -18.78 16.09 -12.04
C THR A 278 -18.87 16.64 -10.63
N LEU A 279 -19.19 15.77 -9.66
CA LEU A 279 -19.23 16.16 -8.26
C LEU A 279 -17.80 16.27 -7.69
N PRO A 280 -17.56 17.13 -6.69
CA PRO A 280 -16.27 17.20 -6.02
C PRO A 280 -15.84 15.88 -5.39
N PHE A 281 -16.79 15.10 -4.88
CA PHE A 281 -16.53 13.77 -4.35
C PHE A 281 -17.43 12.76 -5.03
N GLU A 282 -16.82 11.74 -5.61
CA GLU A 282 -17.51 10.63 -6.25
C GLU A 282 -17.06 9.32 -5.59
N PRO A 283 -17.99 8.51 -5.06
CA PRO A 283 -17.64 7.25 -4.43
C PRO A 283 -16.99 6.32 -5.46
N ILE A 284 -15.96 5.59 -5.04
CA ILE A 284 -15.41 4.53 -5.89
C ILE A 284 -16.51 3.48 -6.14
N PRO A 285 -16.73 3.04 -7.40
CA PRO A 285 -17.77 2.06 -7.71
C PRO A 285 -17.66 0.80 -6.84
N VAL A 286 -18.79 0.34 -6.29
CA VAL A 286 -18.82 -0.80 -5.34
C VAL A 286 -18.14 -2.05 -5.91
N GLU A 287 -18.25 -2.30 -7.22
CA GLU A 287 -17.60 -3.44 -7.86
C GLU A 287 -16.07 -3.35 -7.82
N LYS A 288 -15.50 -2.15 -7.98
CA LYS A 288 -14.05 -1.94 -7.80
C LYS A 288 -13.64 -2.16 -6.34
N GLN A 289 -14.48 -1.76 -5.37
CA GLN A 289 -14.21 -2.02 -3.94
C GLN A 289 -14.24 -3.52 -3.62
N ARG A 290 -15.23 -4.25 -4.15
CA ARG A 290 -15.32 -5.71 -4.02
C ARG A 290 -14.15 -6.43 -4.68
N GLN A 291 -13.74 -5.99 -5.86
CA GLN A 291 -12.56 -6.50 -6.55
C GLN A 291 -11.29 -6.30 -5.71
N ALA A 292 -11.08 -5.11 -5.16
CA ALA A 292 -9.95 -4.83 -4.27
C ALA A 292 -9.96 -5.70 -3.00
N LEU A 293 -11.14 -5.90 -2.39
CA LEU A 293 -11.30 -6.80 -1.24
C LEU A 293 -10.98 -8.26 -1.58
N ALA A 294 -11.44 -8.74 -2.74
CA ALA A 294 -11.14 -10.08 -3.22
C ALA A 294 -9.63 -10.26 -3.45
N MET A 295 -8.97 -9.27 -4.08
CA MET A 295 -7.53 -9.26 -4.27
C MET A 295 -6.78 -9.27 -2.93
N LEU A 296 -7.18 -8.47 -1.93
CA LEU A 296 -6.55 -8.53 -0.60
C LEU A 296 -6.72 -9.91 0.05
N GLY A 297 -7.88 -10.54 -0.13
CA GLY A 297 -8.11 -11.92 0.28
C GLY A 297 -7.13 -12.92 -0.35
N GLU A 298 -6.85 -12.77 -1.65
CA GLU A 298 -5.96 -13.63 -2.42
C GLU A 298 -4.47 -13.35 -2.17
N TYR A 299 -4.06 -12.09 -2.21
CA TYR A 299 -2.66 -11.67 -2.18
C TYR A 299 -2.12 -11.37 -0.78
N MET A 300 -2.97 -11.15 0.23
CA MET A 300 -2.49 -10.86 1.59
C MET A 300 -2.96 -11.87 2.62
N PHE A 301 -4.16 -12.43 2.46
CA PHE A 301 -4.77 -13.29 3.46
C PHE A 301 -4.84 -14.77 3.07
N ALA A 302 -4.43 -15.17 1.86
CA ALA A 302 -4.33 -16.58 1.51
C ALA A 302 -3.14 -17.25 2.24
N GLU A 303 -3.22 -18.56 2.42
CA GLU A 303 -2.25 -19.30 3.26
C GLU A 303 -0.94 -19.57 2.51
N ASP A 304 -1.06 -19.71 1.20
CA ASP A 304 -0.02 -20.06 0.24
C ASP A 304 0.69 -18.83 -0.35
N THR A 305 0.21 -17.61 -0.09
CA THR A 305 0.85 -16.38 -0.58
C THR A 305 2.31 -16.28 -0.13
N PHE A 306 2.57 -16.47 1.16
CA PHE A 306 3.90 -16.29 1.77
C PHE A 306 4.61 -17.64 1.97
N ASN A 307 4.70 -18.42 0.89
CA ASN A 307 5.33 -19.73 0.91
C ASN A 307 6.75 -19.68 0.34
N PHE A 308 7.74 -19.69 1.22
CA PHE A 308 9.17 -19.63 0.89
C PHE A 308 9.86 -20.93 1.26
N SER A 309 10.81 -21.40 0.45
CA SER A 309 11.50 -22.67 0.72
C SER A 309 12.36 -22.55 1.98
N PRO A 310 12.46 -23.61 2.82
CA PRO A 310 13.38 -23.62 3.95
C PRO A 310 14.82 -23.32 3.54
N GLN A 311 15.22 -23.76 2.35
CA GLN A 311 16.54 -23.53 1.76
C GLN A 311 16.77 -22.03 1.56
N LEU A 312 15.84 -21.32 0.91
CA LEU A 312 15.93 -19.88 0.70
C LEU A 312 16.01 -19.15 2.04
N LEU A 313 15.10 -19.42 2.97
CA LEU A 313 15.04 -18.73 4.27
C LEU A 313 16.33 -18.90 5.08
N ASN A 314 16.97 -20.08 5.04
CA ASN A 314 18.24 -20.33 5.73
C ASN A 314 19.47 -19.72 5.02
N GLN A 315 19.31 -19.17 3.81
CA GLN A 315 20.36 -18.43 3.11
C GLN A 315 20.28 -16.91 3.34
N LEU A 316 19.22 -16.38 3.98
CA LEU A 316 19.00 -14.94 4.20
C LEU A 316 19.80 -14.36 5.39
N ALA A 317 21.08 -14.73 5.48
CA ALA A 317 21.97 -14.17 6.50
C ALA A 317 22.25 -12.68 6.21
N PRO A 318 22.28 -11.81 7.23
CA PRO A 318 22.52 -10.38 7.03
C PRO A 318 23.98 -10.11 6.63
N SER A 319 24.19 -9.07 5.82
CA SER A 319 25.53 -8.56 5.57
C SER A 319 26.10 -7.83 6.80
N ARG A 320 27.40 -8.02 7.06
CA ARG A 320 28.17 -7.19 8.00
C ARG A 320 28.97 -6.09 7.32
N TRP A 321 28.89 -6.02 5.99
CA TRP A 321 29.50 -4.96 5.22
C TRP A 321 28.81 -3.63 5.53
N THR A 322 29.58 -2.60 5.87
CA THR A 322 29.07 -1.27 6.19
C THR A 322 29.68 -0.26 5.23
N HIS A 323 28.86 0.56 4.59
CA HIS A 323 29.30 1.72 3.82
C HIS A 323 28.24 2.82 3.86
N TRP A 324 28.50 3.95 3.20
CA TRP A 324 27.63 5.13 3.15
C TRP A 324 26.18 4.88 2.66
N GLY A 325 25.89 3.71 2.09
CA GLY A 325 24.55 3.29 1.63
C GLY A 325 24.09 1.94 2.17
N ALA A 326 24.87 1.30 3.06
CA ALA A 326 24.48 0.05 3.71
C ALA A 326 24.85 0.10 5.19
N PHE A 327 23.83 -0.02 6.03
CA PHE A 327 24.00 -0.05 7.48
C PHE A 327 24.06 -1.49 7.98
N THR A 328 24.93 -1.73 8.95
CA THR A 328 25.06 -3.04 9.58
C THR A 328 23.78 -3.39 10.32
N THR A 329 23.17 -4.54 9.99
CA THR A 329 22.06 -5.08 10.78
C THR A 329 22.58 -5.47 12.17
N ILE A 330 22.11 -4.78 13.21
CA ILE A 330 22.58 -4.95 14.61
C ILE A 330 21.76 -6.02 15.36
N PHE A 331 20.58 -6.41 14.86
CA PHE A 331 19.63 -7.34 15.51
C PHE A 331 18.84 -8.17 14.50
N PRO A 332 18.21 -9.28 14.95
CA PRO A 332 18.86 -10.56 15.25
C PRO A 332 19.54 -11.19 14.01
N LEU A 333 20.37 -12.21 14.22
CA LEU A 333 21.17 -12.82 13.13
C LEU A 333 20.32 -13.67 12.18
N ASP A 334 19.28 -14.33 12.70
CA ASP A 334 18.31 -15.09 11.92
C ASP A 334 17.37 -14.18 11.13
N TYR A 335 16.65 -14.77 10.17
CA TYR A 335 15.68 -14.06 9.34
C TYR A 335 14.25 -14.24 9.88
N PRO A 336 13.63 -13.19 10.47
CA PRO A 336 12.36 -13.32 11.20
C PRO A 336 11.15 -13.28 10.24
N ILE A 337 11.03 -14.26 9.35
CA ILE A 337 9.98 -14.26 8.30
C ILE A 337 8.56 -14.20 8.89
N HIS A 338 8.33 -14.87 10.03
CA HIS A 338 7.02 -14.88 10.70
C HIS A 338 6.61 -13.47 11.11
N ASP A 339 7.52 -12.73 11.77
CA ASP A 339 7.26 -11.36 12.21
C ASP A 339 7.09 -10.40 11.04
N ARG A 340 7.86 -10.58 9.94
CA ARG A 340 7.73 -9.75 8.74
C ARG A 340 6.38 -9.92 8.06
N VAL A 341 5.94 -11.16 7.84
CA VAL A 341 4.62 -11.46 7.25
C VAL A 341 3.50 -10.96 8.16
N MET A 342 3.61 -11.21 9.47
CA MET A 342 2.64 -10.73 10.45
C MET A 342 2.55 -9.20 10.46
N LEU A 343 3.67 -8.49 10.36
CA LEU A 343 3.70 -7.03 10.32
C LEU A 343 2.95 -6.48 9.11
N VAL A 344 3.27 -6.93 7.89
CA VAL A 344 2.62 -6.41 6.67
C VAL A 344 1.12 -6.73 6.66
N GLN A 345 0.74 -7.94 7.09
CA GLN A 345 -0.67 -8.31 7.24
C GLN A 345 -1.39 -7.45 8.28
N THR A 346 -0.73 -7.11 9.40
CA THR A 346 -1.29 -6.23 10.44
C THR A 346 -1.48 -4.81 9.92
N ILE A 347 -0.54 -4.29 9.12
CA ILE A 347 -0.68 -2.96 8.52
C ILE A 347 -1.87 -2.92 7.55
N VAL A 348 -2.02 -3.93 6.68
CA VAL A 348 -3.18 -4.03 5.78
C VAL A 348 -4.49 -4.13 6.57
N LEU A 349 -4.55 -4.99 7.59
CA LEU A 349 -5.74 -5.11 8.45
C LEU A 349 -6.05 -3.81 9.19
N GLY A 350 -5.04 -3.18 9.77
CA GLY A 350 -5.18 -1.92 10.48
C GLY A 350 -5.73 -0.83 9.58
N ASP A 351 -5.25 -0.72 8.34
CA ASP A 351 -5.73 0.25 7.37
C ASP A 351 -7.17 -0.04 6.91
N LEU A 352 -7.49 -1.30 6.58
CA LEU A 352 -8.85 -1.76 6.24
C LEU A 352 -9.90 -1.41 7.28
N PHE A 353 -9.51 -1.47 8.54
CA PHE A 353 -10.38 -1.27 9.70
C PHE A 353 -10.06 0.01 10.46
N SER A 354 -9.35 0.95 9.83
CA SER A 354 -9.07 2.25 10.41
C SER A 354 -10.37 2.97 10.75
N SER A 355 -10.35 3.71 11.86
CA SER A 355 -11.56 4.37 12.36
C SER A 355 -12.10 5.40 11.36
N GLU A 356 -11.22 6.10 10.61
CA GLU A 356 -11.64 6.98 9.52
C GLU A 356 -12.32 6.22 8.37
N ARG A 357 -11.79 5.05 7.96
CA ARG A 357 -12.40 4.26 6.88
C ARG A 357 -13.76 3.71 7.26
N LEU A 358 -13.91 3.22 8.48
CA LEU A 358 -15.20 2.73 8.98
C LEU A 358 -16.23 3.86 9.05
N ALA A 359 -15.83 5.07 9.46
CA ALA A 359 -16.70 6.24 9.39
C ALA A 359 -17.09 6.56 7.94
N ARG A 360 -16.16 6.48 6.98
CA ARG A 360 -16.47 6.68 5.55
C ARG A 360 -17.45 5.64 5.00
N LEU A 361 -17.29 4.36 5.35
CA LEU A 361 -18.23 3.30 4.92
C LEU A 361 -19.63 3.47 5.51
N ARG A 362 -19.73 3.97 6.76
CA ARG A 362 -21.01 4.37 7.35
C ARG A 362 -21.64 5.51 6.54
N ASP A 363 -20.88 6.56 6.27
CA ASP A 363 -21.38 7.75 5.58
C ASP A 363 -21.66 7.49 4.09
N ALA A 364 -20.95 6.56 3.46
CA ALA A 364 -21.13 6.19 2.05
C ALA A 364 -22.56 5.70 1.77
N GLN A 365 -23.17 4.96 2.70
CA GLN A 365 -24.56 4.50 2.57
C GLN A 365 -25.59 5.64 2.52
N LEU A 366 -25.24 6.84 3.02
CA LEU A 366 -26.07 8.04 2.91
C LEU A 366 -25.78 8.85 1.64
N LYS A 367 -24.63 8.61 1.01
CA LYS A 367 -24.11 9.37 -0.13
C LYS A 367 -24.27 8.64 -1.46
N THR A 368 -24.71 7.39 -1.47
CA THR A 368 -24.90 6.56 -2.66
C THR A 368 -26.32 6.02 -2.74
N SER A 369 -26.74 5.58 -3.93
CA SER A 369 -28.02 4.91 -4.09
C SER A 369 -28.02 3.57 -3.34
N SER A 370 -29.21 3.12 -2.92
CA SER A 370 -29.38 1.84 -2.24
C SER A 370 -28.79 0.69 -3.07
N GLY A 371 -27.89 -0.09 -2.47
CA GLY A 371 -27.21 -1.22 -3.10
C GLY A 371 -25.90 -0.89 -3.82
N GLU A 372 -25.55 0.40 -3.94
CA GLU A 372 -24.34 0.87 -4.63
C GLU A 372 -23.20 1.24 -3.66
N ALA A 373 -23.36 1.03 -2.35
CA ALA A 373 -22.30 1.18 -1.36
C ALA A 373 -21.87 -0.18 -0.79
N LEU A 374 -20.55 -0.35 -0.64
CA LEU A 374 -19.99 -1.39 0.21
C LEU A 374 -20.37 -1.10 1.67
N THR A 375 -20.97 -2.06 2.36
CA THR A 375 -21.37 -1.87 3.76
C THR A 375 -20.23 -2.25 4.71
N MET A 376 -20.21 -1.64 5.91
CA MET A 376 -19.31 -2.10 6.98
C MET A 376 -19.55 -3.58 7.32
N ALA A 377 -20.80 -4.04 7.32
CA ALA A 377 -21.11 -5.44 7.59
C ALA A 377 -20.46 -6.37 6.55
N GLU A 378 -20.57 -6.04 5.26
CA GLU A 378 -19.94 -6.79 4.16
C GLU A 378 -18.41 -6.85 4.31
N LEU A 379 -17.75 -5.73 4.64
CA LEU A 379 -16.31 -5.71 4.93
C LEU A 379 -15.94 -6.71 6.06
N PHE A 380 -16.64 -6.64 7.19
CA PHE A 380 -16.37 -7.51 8.34
C PHE A 380 -16.61 -8.99 8.01
N ASP A 381 -17.67 -9.31 7.26
CA ASP A 381 -17.96 -10.68 6.81
C ASP A 381 -16.88 -11.19 5.86
N THR A 382 -16.59 -10.46 4.80
CA THR A 382 -15.60 -10.87 3.78
C THR A 382 -14.22 -11.10 4.39
N VAL A 383 -13.76 -10.21 5.27
CA VAL A 383 -12.43 -10.35 5.89
C VAL A 383 -12.42 -11.50 6.92
N GLN A 384 -13.46 -11.63 7.75
CA GLN A 384 -13.54 -12.73 8.72
C GLN A 384 -13.52 -14.10 8.03
N ASP A 385 -14.32 -14.26 6.98
CA ASP A 385 -14.45 -15.52 6.25
C ASP A 385 -13.15 -15.87 5.52
N SER A 386 -12.49 -14.88 4.92
CA SER A 386 -11.19 -15.04 4.25
C SER A 386 -10.08 -15.48 5.23
N ILE A 387 -10.08 -14.94 6.45
CA ILE A 387 -9.03 -15.20 7.44
C ILE A 387 -9.25 -16.50 8.20
N TRP A 388 -10.47 -16.77 8.65
CA TRP A 388 -10.76 -17.86 9.58
C TRP A 388 -11.05 -19.18 8.88
N LYS A 389 -11.69 -19.17 7.70
CA LYS A 389 -11.99 -20.37 6.89
C LYS A 389 -12.47 -21.58 7.71
N LEU A 390 -13.35 -21.36 8.70
CA LEU A 390 -13.81 -22.41 9.62
C LEU A 390 -14.98 -23.24 9.08
N ASP A 391 -15.67 -22.77 8.04
CA ASP A 391 -16.77 -23.49 7.41
C ASP A 391 -16.28 -24.39 6.28
N THR A 392 -15.63 -25.49 6.64
CA THR A 392 -15.23 -26.51 5.66
C THR A 392 -16.27 -27.62 5.60
N LYS A 393 -16.77 -27.91 4.38
CA LYS A 393 -17.64 -29.09 4.13
C LYS A 393 -16.89 -30.42 4.33
N GLY A 394 -15.56 -30.37 4.43
CA GLY A 394 -14.67 -31.53 4.58
C GLY A 394 -13.83 -31.49 5.86
N LYS A 395 -12.75 -32.28 5.87
CA LYS A 395 -11.76 -32.28 6.96
C LYS A 395 -11.07 -30.91 7.00
N ILE A 396 -10.93 -30.34 8.20
CA ILE A 396 -10.12 -29.15 8.44
C ILE A 396 -8.64 -29.54 8.39
N GLU A 397 -7.87 -28.80 7.61
CA GLU A 397 -6.42 -28.96 7.55
C GLU A 397 -5.77 -28.32 8.79
N PRO A 398 -4.57 -28.77 9.20
CA PRO A 398 -3.77 -28.08 10.20
C PRO A 398 -3.59 -26.60 9.84
N ILE A 399 -3.90 -25.71 10.78
CA ILE A 399 -3.82 -24.26 10.58
C ILE A 399 -2.34 -23.85 10.71
N SER A 400 -1.70 -23.34 9.66
CA SER A 400 -0.27 -22.98 9.71
C SER A 400 0.05 -21.90 10.75
N SER A 401 1.32 -21.81 11.17
CA SER A 401 1.78 -20.80 12.14
C SER A 401 1.54 -19.37 11.66
N LEU A 402 1.69 -19.09 10.37
CA LEU A 402 1.41 -17.80 9.74
C LEU A 402 -0.10 -17.48 9.79
N ARG A 403 -0.96 -18.42 9.38
CA ARG A 403 -2.42 -18.29 9.44
C ARG A 403 -2.92 -18.02 10.85
N ARG A 404 -2.42 -18.77 11.85
CA ARG A 404 -2.75 -18.53 13.27
C ARG A 404 -2.30 -17.13 13.73
N GLY A 405 -1.19 -16.62 13.20
CA GLY A 405 -0.73 -15.25 13.43
C GLY A 405 -1.74 -14.22 12.93
N LEU A 406 -2.12 -14.30 11.65
CA LEU A 406 -3.13 -13.45 11.03
C LEU A 406 -4.47 -13.47 11.79
N GLN A 407 -4.95 -14.66 12.15
CA GLN A 407 -6.17 -14.86 12.94
C GLN A 407 -6.12 -14.14 14.29
N ARG A 408 -4.96 -14.19 14.98
CA ARG A 408 -4.76 -13.45 16.25
C ARG A 408 -4.76 -11.94 16.06
N GLN A 409 -4.17 -11.42 14.98
CA GLN A 409 -4.14 -9.98 14.71
C GLN A 409 -5.55 -9.45 14.40
N TYR A 410 -6.29 -10.14 13.54
CA TYR A 410 -7.69 -9.80 13.25
C TYR A 410 -8.58 -9.86 14.51
N MET A 411 -8.47 -10.93 15.30
CA MET A 411 -9.18 -11.03 16.59
C MET A 411 -8.80 -9.88 17.53
N SER A 412 -7.51 -9.55 17.62
CA SER A 412 -7.05 -8.47 18.51
C SER A 412 -7.60 -7.11 18.07
N LEU A 413 -7.73 -6.88 16.77
CA LEU A 413 -8.37 -5.68 16.21
C LEU A 413 -9.84 -5.59 16.63
N LEU A 414 -10.63 -6.66 16.45
CA LEU A 414 -12.03 -6.68 16.87
C LEU A 414 -12.19 -6.52 18.39
N VAL A 415 -11.30 -7.12 19.18
CA VAL A 415 -11.29 -6.99 20.65
C VAL A 415 -11.02 -5.54 21.05
N ASN A 416 -10.06 -4.87 20.42
CA ASN A 416 -9.77 -3.47 20.68
C ASN A 416 -10.99 -2.58 20.41
N MET A 417 -11.66 -2.78 19.27
CA MET A 417 -12.89 -2.03 18.95
C MET A 417 -14.00 -2.30 19.96
N ALA A 418 -14.26 -3.57 20.29
CA ALA A 418 -15.35 -3.97 21.19
C ALA A 418 -15.13 -3.49 22.64
N LEU A 419 -13.87 -3.33 23.07
CA LEU A 419 -13.49 -2.79 24.37
C LEU A 419 -13.18 -1.29 24.35
N ARG A 420 -13.58 -0.58 23.27
CA ARG A 420 -13.41 0.87 23.12
C ARG A 420 -11.94 1.34 23.25
N ASN A 421 -10.99 0.45 22.93
CA ASN A 421 -9.56 0.75 22.96
C ASN A 421 -9.09 1.30 24.33
N SER A 422 -9.76 0.88 25.42
CA SER A 422 -9.44 1.36 26.77
C SER A 422 -8.02 0.94 27.15
N ASN A 423 -7.09 1.89 27.23
CA ASN A 423 -5.68 1.71 27.58
C ASN A 423 -4.84 0.91 26.56
N SER A 424 -5.33 0.61 25.35
CA SER A 424 -4.58 -0.30 24.48
C SER A 424 -3.25 0.27 24.02
N LEU A 425 -3.18 1.60 23.81
CA LEU A 425 -1.90 2.27 23.57
C LEU A 425 -0.92 2.02 24.72
N GLU A 426 -1.32 2.21 25.98
CA GLU A 426 -0.46 2.03 27.17
C GLU A 426 0.00 0.58 27.37
N THR A 427 -0.86 -0.37 27.02
CA THR A 427 -0.58 -1.80 27.18
C THR A 427 0.14 -2.43 25.99
N ALA A 428 0.24 -1.76 24.84
CA ALA A 428 0.94 -2.28 23.68
C ALA A 428 2.40 -2.61 24.02
N ARG A 429 2.81 -3.86 23.76
CA ARG A 429 4.16 -4.38 24.00
C ARG A 429 4.89 -4.70 22.70
N THR A 430 4.18 -4.79 21.59
CA THR A 430 4.74 -5.05 20.27
C THR A 430 4.32 -3.98 19.28
N PHE A 431 5.11 -3.81 18.21
CA PHE A 431 4.77 -2.86 17.15
C PHE A 431 3.43 -3.18 16.44
N PRO A 432 3.08 -4.45 16.14
CA PRO A 432 1.73 -4.81 15.68
C PRO A 432 0.60 -4.40 16.63
N GLU A 433 0.77 -4.58 17.95
CA GLU A 433 -0.23 -4.14 18.93
C GLU A 433 -0.38 -2.62 18.94
N PHE A 434 0.73 -1.90 18.81
CA PHE A 434 0.72 -0.44 18.70
C PHE A 434 -0.02 0.03 17.43
N ILE A 435 0.19 -0.64 16.29
CA ILE A 435 -0.57 -0.39 15.05
C ILE A 435 -2.07 -0.58 15.29
N ILE A 436 -2.47 -1.71 15.84
CA ILE A 436 -3.89 -1.99 16.10
C ILE A 436 -4.49 -0.93 17.05
N ALA A 437 -3.76 -0.56 18.11
CA ALA A 437 -4.22 0.45 19.06
C ALA A 437 -4.41 1.83 18.42
N ILE A 438 -3.55 2.26 17.49
CA ILE A 438 -3.76 3.53 16.78
C ILE A 438 -4.94 3.44 15.82
N GLN A 439 -5.01 2.39 15.02
CA GLN A 439 -6.02 2.27 13.96
C GLN A 439 -7.46 2.14 14.52
N THR A 440 -7.59 1.55 15.70
CA THR A 440 -8.86 1.40 16.41
C THR A 440 -9.16 2.55 17.38
N PHE A 441 -8.37 3.63 17.36
CA PHE A 441 -8.64 4.81 18.16
C PHE A 441 -9.83 5.58 17.59
N ASN A 442 -10.79 5.93 18.44
CA ASN A 442 -12.02 6.64 18.04
C ASN A 442 -12.89 5.88 17.00
N THR A 443 -12.92 4.53 17.08
CA THR A 443 -13.78 3.72 16.21
C THR A 443 -15.27 4.10 16.36
N PRO A 444 -16.04 4.27 15.26
CA PRO A 444 -17.48 4.57 15.31
C PRO A 444 -18.30 3.51 16.06
N GLU A 445 -19.38 3.92 16.74
CA GLU A 445 -20.17 2.99 17.58
C GLU A 445 -20.76 1.81 16.80
N ASP A 446 -21.27 2.03 15.58
CA ASP A 446 -21.78 0.97 14.71
C ASP A 446 -20.72 -0.11 14.44
N ALA A 447 -19.47 0.30 14.23
CA ALA A 447 -18.36 -0.63 14.03
C ALA A 447 -17.99 -1.38 15.32
N ARG A 448 -18.13 -0.77 16.51
CA ARG A 448 -17.90 -1.44 17.80
C ARG A 448 -18.95 -2.51 18.06
N VAL A 449 -20.22 -2.19 17.79
CA VAL A 449 -21.33 -3.14 17.90
C VAL A 449 -21.15 -4.30 16.92
N LEU A 450 -20.78 -4.00 15.66
CA LEU A 450 -20.45 -5.01 14.66
C LEU A 450 -19.25 -5.88 15.09
N ALA A 451 -18.18 -5.29 15.61
CA ALA A 451 -17.02 -6.04 16.10
C ALA A 451 -17.42 -7.02 17.21
N ARG A 452 -18.22 -6.57 18.19
CA ARG A 452 -18.76 -7.43 19.26
C ARG A 452 -19.66 -8.53 18.71
N TYR A 453 -20.48 -8.22 17.70
CA TYR A 453 -21.32 -9.20 17.01
C TYR A 453 -20.48 -10.26 16.27
N LYS A 454 -19.47 -9.84 15.51
CA LYS A 454 -18.56 -10.74 14.79
C LYS A 454 -17.75 -11.62 15.74
N LEU A 455 -17.27 -11.07 16.85
CA LEU A 455 -16.61 -11.87 17.91
C LEU A 455 -17.53 -12.99 18.42
N ARG A 456 -18.83 -12.71 18.64
CA ARG A 456 -19.79 -13.75 19.04
C ARG A 456 -19.95 -14.84 17.98
N GLN A 457 -20.16 -14.45 16.72
CA GLN A 457 -20.26 -15.39 15.60
C GLN A 457 -19.00 -16.26 15.48
N LEU A 458 -17.83 -15.64 15.61
CA LEU A 458 -16.55 -16.33 15.54
C LEU A 458 -16.36 -17.32 16.68
N ARG A 459 -16.68 -16.94 17.93
CA ARG A 459 -16.65 -17.85 19.08
C ARG A 459 -17.50 -19.09 18.84
N ASP A 460 -18.72 -18.88 18.33
CA ASP A 460 -19.68 -19.97 18.10
C ASP A 460 -19.22 -20.87 16.93
N ALA A 461 -18.66 -20.28 15.88
CA ALA A 461 -18.05 -21.02 14.77
C ALA A 461 -16.85 -21.87 15.24
N ILE A 462 -15.95 -21.29 16.03
CA ILE A 462 -14.82 -22.02 16.63
C ILE A 462 -15.31 -23.17 17.51
N ALA A 463 -16.28 -22.93 18.39
CA ALA A 463 -16.84 -23.96 19.26
C ALA A 463 -17.46 -25.12 18.45
N LYS A 464 -18.19 -24.80 17.39
CA LYS A 464 -18.74 -25.80 16.45
C LYS A 464 -17.64 -26.60 15.77
N THR A 465 -16.57 -25.97 15.32
CA THR A 465 -15.43 -26.64 14.68
C THR A 465 -14.68 -27.55 15.67
N LEU A 466 -14.41 -27.07 16.88
CA LEU A 466 -13.79 -27.86 17.95
C LEU A 466 -14.63 -29.10 18.29
N ASN A 467 -15.94 -28.95 18.42
CA ASN A 467 -16.85 -30.06 18.71
C ASN A 467 -16.91 -31.10 17.58
N LYS A 468 -16.90 -30.65 16.31
CA LYS A 468 -17.02 -31.56 15.16
C LYS A 468 -15.69 -32.21 14.77
N GLN A 469 -14.60 -31.47 14.84
CA GLN A 469 -13.33 -31.84 14.20
C GLN A 469 -12.11 -31.71 15.12
N GLY A 470 -12.27 -31.28 16.39
CA GLY A 470 -11.15 -31.01 17.30
C GLY A 470 -10.21 -32.21 17.52
N LYS A 471 -10.73 -33.44 17.49
CA LYS A 471 -9.93 -34.67 17.60
C LYS A 471 -9.01 -34.93 16.39
N ASN A 472 -9.29 -34.28 15.25
CA ASN A 472 -8.55 -34.46 14.01
C ASN A 472 -7.51 -33.34 13.77
N LEU A 473 -7.48 -32.33 14.66
CA LEU A 473 -6.53 -31.23 14.60
C LEU A 473 -5.22 -31.61 15.29
N ASP A 474 -4.11 -31.05 14.80
CA ASP A 474 -2.85 -31.07 15.53
C ASP A 474 -2.95 -30.20 16.79
N THR A 475 -2.07 -30.47 17.75
CA THR A 475 -2.04 -29.77 19.05
C THR A 475 -1.98 -28.26 18.91
N ALA A 476 -1.23 -27.73 17.94
CA ALA A 476 -1.06 -26.28 17.81
C ALA A 476 -2.33 -25.60 17.26
N SER A 477 -3.01 -26.23 16.31
CA SER A 477 -4.31 -25.75 15.82
C SER A 477 -5.39 -25.85 16.90
N LEU A 478 -5.44 -26.97 17.63
CA LEU A 478 -6.38 -27.18 18.72
C LEU A 478 -6.21 -26.11 19.81
N ALA A 479 -5.00 -25.94 20.32
CA ALA A 479 -4.68 -24.95 21.36
C ALA A 479 -4.97 -23.52 20.89
N HIS A 480 -4.72 -23.22 19.61
CA HIS A 480 -5.03 -21.90 19.05
C HIS A 480 -6.53 -21.61 19.03
N LEU A 481 -7.34 -22.55 18.54
CA LEU A 481 -8.79 -22.39 18.47
C LEU A 481 -9.41 -22.32 19.86
N GLU A 482 -9.00 -23.18 20.80
CA GLU A 482 -9.44 -23.12 22.20
C GLU A 482 -9.07 -21.79 22.85
N GLY A 483 -7.81 -21.37 22.72
CA GLY A 483 -7.33 -20.09 23.26
C GLY A 483 -8.06 -18.88 22.66
N ALA A 484 -8.34 -18.90 21.35
CA ALA A 484 -9.12 -17.85 20.70
C ALA A 484 -10.57 -17.80 21.24
N ARG A 485 -11.27 -18.95 21.29
CA ARG A 485 -12.63 -19.05 21.84
C ARG A 485 -12.71 -18.52 23.27
N ASP A 486 -11.76 -18.92 24.12
CA ASP A 486 -11.75 -18.57 25.54
C ASP A 486 -11.44 -17.08 25.73
N ARG A 487 -10.49 -16.52 24.96
CA ARG A 487 -10.22 -15.07 24.94
C ARG A 487 -11.45 -14.28 24.50
N ILE A 488 -12.12 -14.70 23.43
CA ILE A 488 -13.34 -14.03 22.95
C ILE A 488 -14.44 -14.08 24.01
N THR A 489 -14.63 -15.23 24.66
CA THR A 489 -15.60 -15.38 25.75
C THR A 489 -15.36 -14.36 26.86
N LYS A 490 -14.12 -14.24 27.35
CA LYS A 490 -13.75 -13.24 28.36
C LYS A 490 -14.00 -11.80 27.92
N VAL A 491 -13.76 -11.48 26.66
CA VAL A 491 -14.02 -10.14 26.10
C VAL A 491 -15.52 -9.85 26.02
N LEU A 492 -16.33 -10.85 25.65
CA LEU A 492 -17.78 -10.71 25.62
C LEU A 492 -18.38 -10.60 27.02
N ASP A 493 -17.77 -11.22 28.03
CA ASP A 493 -18.23 -11.16 29.43
C ASP A 493 -17.68 -9.92 30.19
N ALA A 494 -16.69 -9.22 29.62
CA ALA A 494 -16.11 -8.03 30.22
C ALA A 494 -17.18 -6.93 30.38
N PRO A 495 -17.21 -6.22 31.51
CA PRO A 495 -18.13 -5.09 31.69
C PRO A 495 -17.81 -4.03 30.63
N LEU A 496 -18.83 -3.57 29.92
CA LEU A 496 -18.70 -2.39 29.06
C LEU A 496 -18.40 -1.20 29.99
N GLN A 497 -17.26 -0.55 29.80
CA GLN A 497 -17.01 0.72 30.48
C GLN A 497 -18.13 1.69 30.10
N ALA A 498 -18.74 2.33 31.11
CA ALA A 498 -19.76 3.35 30.89
C ALA A 498 -19.16 4.52 30.10
N GLU A 499 -19.98 5.16 29.26
CA GLU A 499 -19.59 6.26 28.38
C GLU A 499 -19.11 7.53 29.10
#